data_AF-A0A9W6UQJ3-F1
#
_entry.id   AF-A0A9W6UQJ3-F1
#
_cell.length_a   1.000
_cell.length_b   1.000
_cell.length_c   1.000
_cell.angle_alpha   90.00
_cell.angle_beta   90.00
_cell.angle_gamma   90.00
#
_symmetry.space_group_name_H-M   'P 1'
#
loop_
_entity.id
_entity.type
_entity.pdbx_description
1 polymer ?
#
loop_
_entity_poly.entity_id
_entity_poly.type
_entity_poly.pdbx_seq_one_letter_code
_entity_poly.pdbx_strand_id
1 'polypeptide(L)'
;MTTAHPAVPPPAWGITLPLPGLTIDRHRFLVERLPDLGYGDVWSAEGGGTDAFTPLAATAAWAPHLRIATGIVPVHTRGPAVLAQTAATLAQLSTGGLLLGIGASVPAHVTDINGIPFDEPFKRTRDVLRFLTAALRGEHVAGDFDTFSITGYRLPHPPADPVKVILGALRPGMLRLGFTEGDGAITNLLRAQDLPKVLDAVGPQPPGKELVVKVFVCPTEDTAYAHRASRPFLAWILNREPYRKFHQWLGNGELLAETHKRWADGDHEGAQRALPDEVVDALFLHGSPEECREQILRYQQPGVTAIQLYVSLPPEVFTSRTRLLDTLARLGPAAR
;
A
#
# COMPACT_ATOMS: atom_id res chain seq x y z
N MET A 1 13.12 3.00 40.03
CA MET A 1 12.32 3.95 39.23
C MET A 1 12.10 3.32 37.86
N THR A 2 10.98 2.62 37.70
CA THR A 2 10.55 2.06 36.41
C THR A 2 10.15 3.23 35.53
N THR A 3 10.99 3.60 34.57
CA THR A 3 10.64 4.59 33.55
C THR A 3 9.45 4.01 32.77
N ALA A 4 8.26 4.55 32.99
CA ALA A 4 7.12 4.26 32.15
C ALA A 4 7.48 4.67 30.72
N HIS A 5 7.69 3.69 29.84
CA HIS A 5 7.76 3.98 28.41
C HIS A 5 6.39 4.59 28.02
N PRO A 6 6.37 5.76 27.35
CA PRO A 6 5.12 6.29 26.84
C PRO A 6 4.46 5.24 25.96
N ALA A 7 3.17 4.98 26.18
CA ALA A 7 2.42 4.01 25.40
C ALA A 7 2.52 4.39 23.92
N VAL A 8 2.98 3.46 23.08
CA VAL A 8 3.00 3.66 21.63
C VAL A 8 1.55 3.83 21.18
N PRO A 9 1.19 4.94 20.51
CA PRO A 9 -0.18 5.12 20.03
C PRO A 9 -0.56 3.97 19.08
N PRO A 10 -1.83 3.55 19.05
CA PRO A 10 -2.27 2.55 18.10
C PRO A 10 -2.02 3.04 16.65
N PRO A 11 -1.79 2.13 15.70
CA PRO A 11 -1.57 2.50 14.30
C PRO A 11 -2.80 3.23 13.75
N ALA A 12 -2.57 4.19 12.87
CA ALA A 12 -3.64 4.80 12.08
C ALA A 12 -4.25 3.75 11.14
N TRP A 13 -5.56 3.82 10.90
CA TRP A 13 -6.24 2.94 9.94
C TRP A 13 -6.63 3.75 8.70
N GLY A 14 -6.29 3.20 7.55
CA GLY A 14 -6.62 3.75 6.26
C GLY A 14 -7.39 2.77 5.39
N ILE A 15 -8.07 3.30 4.36
CA ILE A 15 -8.78 2.49 3.38
C ILE A 15 -8.35 2.84 1.95
N THR A 16 -8.21 1.83 1.11
CA THR A 16 -7.88 1.99 -0.30
C THR A 16 -9.14 2.33 -1.09
N LEU A 17 -9.13 3.47 -1.78
CA LEU A 17 -10.18 3.90 -2.69
C LEU A 17 -9.63 4.11 -4.11
N PRO A 18 -10.45 3.91 -5.16
CA PRO A 18 -11.84 3.43 -5.13
C PRO A 18 -11.99 2.00 -4.61
N LEU A 19 -13.14 1.69 -3.99
CA LEU A 19 -13.53 0.32 -3.70
C LEU A 19 -13.69 -0.45 -5.03
N PRO A 20 -13.20 -1.69 -5.13
CA PRO A 20 -13.43 -2.53 -6.31
C PRO A 20 -14.92 -2.65 -6.63
N GLY A 21 -15.27 -2.50 -7.92
CA GLY A 21 -16.65 -2.51 -8.38
C GLY A 21 -17.36 -1.16 -8.36
N LEU A 22 -16.75 -0.11 -7.80
CA LEU A 22 -17.28 1.25 -7.83
C LEU A 22 -16.35 2.22 -8.57
N THR A 23 -16.92 3.09 -9.38
CA THR A 23 -16.23 4.25 -9.97
C THR A 23 -16.09 5.38 -8.95
N ILE A 24 -15.11 6.26 -9.12
CA ILE A 24 -14.76 7.29 -8.13
C ILE A 24 -15.93 8.23 -7.81
N ASP A 25 -16.78 8.58 -8.78
CA ASP A 25 -17.97 9.43 -8.60
C ASP A 25 -18.97 8.88 -7.57
N ARG A 26 -18.91 7.57 -7.30
CA ARG A 26 -19.77 6.89 -6.33
C ARG A 26 -19.22 6.87 -4.90
N HIS A 27 -18.11 7.54 -4.61
CA HIS A 27 -17.44 7.46 -3.31
C HIS A 27 -17.71 8.62 -2.34
N ARG A 28 -18.25 9.75 -2.81
CA ARG A 28 -18.40 10.95 -1.96
C ARG A 28 -19.11 10.66 -0.62
N PHE A 29 -20.27 10.01 -0.68
CA PHE A 29 -21.06 9.69 0.51
C PHE A 29 -20.32 8.79 1.52
N LEU A 30 -19.38 7.97 1.03
CA LEU A 30 -18.56 7.10 1.85
C LEU A 30 -17.41 7.88 2.47
N VAL A 31 -16.69 8.64 1.66
CA VAL A 31 -15.54 9.45 2.07
C VAL A 31 -15.91 10.43 3.17
N GLU A 32 -17.05 11.11 3.05
CA GLU A 32 -17.55 12.06 4.06
C GLU A 32 -17.86 11.38 5.42
N ARG A 33 -18.02 10.05 5.46
CA ARG A 33 -18.33 9.29 6.69
C ARG A 33 -17.12 8.55 7.27
N LEU A 34 -16.03 8.38 6.52
CA LEU A 34 -14.83 7.67 6.97
C LEU A 34 -14.29 8.16 8.34
N PRO A 35 -14.24 9.47 8.64
CA PRO A 35 -13.79 9.97 9.94
C PRO A 35 -14.66 9.47 11.11
N ASP A 36 -15.99 9.46 10.93
CA ASP A 36 -16.93 8.96 11.95
C ASP A 36 -16.73 7.47 12.24
N LEU A 37 -16.24 6.73 11.24
CA LEU A 37 -15.92 5.31 11.33
C LEU A 37 -14.50 5.06 11.86
N GLY A 38 -13.75 6.14 12.14
CA GLY A 38 -12.40 6.14 12.71
C GLY A 38 -11.26 5.94 11.70
N TYR A 39 -11.56 5.91 10.39
CA TYR A 39 -10.50 5.89 9.37
C TYR A 39 -9.86 7.28 9.27
N GLY A 40 -8.53 7.33 9.43
CA GLY A 40 -7.75 8.58 9.35
C GLY A 40 -7.16 8.84 7.97
N ASP A 41 -6.99 7.78 7.16
CA ASP A 41 -6.31 7.86 5.88
C ASP A 41 -7.15 7.31 4.72
N VAL A 42 -7.00 7.92 3.54
CA VAL A 42 -7.44 7.34 2.27
C VAL A 42 -6.25 7.10 1.37
N TRP A 43 -6.16 5.87 0.86
CA TRP A 43 -5.07 5.39 0.05
C TRP A 43 -5.51 5.17 -1.38
N SER A 44 -4.63 5.42 -2.36
CA SER A 44 -4.81 4.99 -3.74
C SER A 44 -3.50 4.48 -4.34
N ALA A 45 -3.54 3.81 -5.48
CA ALA A 45 -2.37 3.16 -6.07
C ALA A 45 -2.51 2.98 -7.59
N GLU A 46 -1.38 2.86 -8.30
CA GLU A 46 -1.40 2.51 -9.72
C GLU A 46 -1.19 1.00 -9.91
N GLY A 47 -2.18 0.34 -10.52
CA GLY A 47 -2.15 -1.11 -10.74
C GLY A 47 -2.83 -1.59 -12.02
N GLY A 48 -3.05 -0.71 -13.00
CA GLY A 48 -3.70 -1.03 -14.28
C GLY A 48 -5.20 -0.72 -14.37
N GLY A 49 -5.75 -0.02 -13.37
CA GLY A 49 -7.12 0.50 -13.37
C GLY A 49 -7.12 2.02 -13.17
N THR A 50 -7.67 2.46 -12.04
CA THR A 50 -7.64 3.87 -11.63
C THR A 50 -6.22 4.37 -11.38
N ASP A 51 -5.94 5.63 -11.71
CA ASP A 51 -4.67 6.27 -11.36
C ASP A 51 -4.59 6.60 -9.86
N ALA A 52 -3.37 6.78 -9.33
CA ALA A 52 -3.16 6.95 -7.90
C ALA A 52 -3.50 8.34 -7.33
N PHE A 53 -3.72 9.37 -8.15
CA PHE A 53 -3.82 10.75 -7.67
C PHE A 53 -5.23 11.34 -7.82
N THR A 54 -5.95 11.03 -8.90
CA THR A 54 -7.32 11.52 -9.11
C THR A 54 -8.27 11.15 -7.96
N PRO A 55 -8.27 9.90 -7.44
CA PRO A 55 -9.09 9.55 -6.27
C PRO A 55 -8.74 10.38 -5.04
N LEU A 56 -7.45 10.66 -4.82
CA LEU A 56 -6.99 11.43 -3.67
C LEU A 56 -7.38 12.90 -3.77
N ALA A 57 -7.34 13.49 -4.97
CA ALA A 57 -7.84 14.84 -5.20
C ALA A 57 -9.34 14.97 -4.92
N ALA A 58 -10.13 13.97 -5.36
CA ALA A 58 -11.56 13.91 -5.06
C ALA A 58 -11.80 13.75 -3.55
N THR A 59 -11.04 12.89 -2.88
CA THR A 59 -11.10 12.73 -1.43
C THR A 59 -10.78 14.03 -0.69
N ALA A 60 -9.70 14.72 -1.07
CA ALA A 60 -9.31 15.97 -0.44
C ALA A 60 -10.40 17.05 -0.61
N ALA A 61 -11.11 17.07 -1.74
CA ALA A 61 -12.24 17.97 -1.96
C ALA A 61 -13.48 17.63 -1.11
N TRP A 62 -13.72 16.36 -0.79
CA TRP A 62 -14.90 15.93 -0.02
C TRP A 62 -14.65 15.89 1.49
N ALA A 63 -13.43 15.58 1.92
CA ALA A 63 -13.03 15.45 3.31
C ALA A 63 -11.56 15.87 3.48
N PRO A 64 -11.26 17.18 3.49
CA PRO A 64 -9.88 17.70 3.46
C PRO A 64 -9.03 17.34 4.67
N HIS A 65 -9.66 16.99 5.80
CA HIS A 65 -9.00 16.61 7.04
C HIS A 65 -8.53 15.14 7.06
N LEU A 66 -8.99 14.30 6.13
CA LEU A 66 -8.40 12.98 5.94
C LEU A 66 -7.00 13.13 5.36
N ARG A 67 -6.04 12.38 5.91
CA ARG A 67 -4.74 12.24 5.27
C ARG A 67 -4.90 11.43 4.00
N ILE A 68 -4.28 11.88 2.93
CA ILE A 68 -4.30 11.19 1.64
C ILE A 68 -2.95 10.54 1.40
N ALA A 69 -2.94 9.37 0.79
CA ALA A 69 -1.73 8.60 0.63
C ALA A 69 -1.70 7.77 -0.65
N THR A 70 -0.50 7.54 -1.18
CA THR A 70 -0.30 6.60 -2.28
C THR A 70 0.39 5.33 -1.78
N GLY A 71 -0.03 4.16 -2.29
CA GLY A 71 0.46 2.85 -1.85
C GLY A 71 0.41 1.78 -2.95
N ILE A 72 1.14 1.93 -4.07
CA ILE A 72 2.19 2.92 -4.39
C ILE A 72 2.06 3.47 -5.82
N VAL A 73 2.91 4.44 -6.17
CA VAL A 73 3.14 4.92 -7.56
C VAL A 73 4.46 4.34 -8.11
N PRO A 74 4.47 3.69 -9.28
CA PRO A 74 5.68 3.17 -9.90
C PRO A 74 6.67 4.28 -10.31
N VAL A 75 7.94 4.15 -9.92
CA VAL A 75 9.00 5.13 -10.23
C VAL A 75 9.46 5.14 -11.71
N HIS A 76 8.99 4.19 -12.50
CA HIS A 76 9.29 4.08 -13.93
C HIS A 76 8.23 4.77 -14.79
N THR A 77 6.97 4.81 -14.35
CA THR A 77 5.84 5.31 -15.15
C THR A 77 5.72 6.83 -15.12
N ARG A 78 6.37 7.50 -14.15
CA ARG A 78 6.36 8.96 -14.01
C ARG A 78 7.76 9.48 -13.70
N GLY A 79 8.13 10.59 -14.34
CA GLY A 79 9.38 11.27 -14.06
C GLY A 79 9.41 11.88 -12.65
N PRO A 80 10.59 11.99 -12.01
CA PRO A 80 10.70 12.44 -10.62
C PRO A 80 10.21 13.88 -10.42
N ALA A 81 10.45 14.79 -11.37
CA ALA A 81 9.93 16.16 -11.33
C ALA A 81 8.39 16.22 -11.48
N VAL A 82 7.79 15.29 -12.23
CA VAL A 82 6.33 15.16 -12.38
C VAL A 82 5.72 14.70 -11.06
N LEU A 83 6.31 13.69 -10.42
CA LEU A 83 5.89 13.24 -9.10
C LEU A 83 5.99 14.35 -8.05
N ALA A 84 7.08 15.13 -8.05
CA ALA A 84 7.27 16.25 -7.12
C ALA A 84 6.18 17.32 -7.27
N GLN A 85 5.92 17.81 -8.49
CA GLN A 85 4.87 18.82 -8.71
C GLN A 85 3.47 18.27 -8.39
N THR A 86 3.16 17.02 -8.75
CA THR A 86 1.86 16.41 -8.43
C THR A 86 1.65 16.29 -6.94
N ALA A 87 2.65 15.81 -6.19
CA ALA A 87 2.57 15.69 -4.74
C ALA A 87 2.42 17.07 -4.07
N ALA A 88 3.18 18.07 -4.53
CA ALA A 88 3.10 19.42 -3.99
C ALA A 88 1.72 20.08 -4.24
N THR A 89 1.16 19.93 -5.45
CA THR A 89 -0.19 20.42 -5.76
C THR A 89 -1.25 19.70 -4.94
N LEU A 90 -1.15 18.38 -4.82
CA LEU A 90 -2.13 17.59 -4.06
C LEU A 90 -2.09 17.91 -2.56
N ALA A 91 -0.91 18.17 -2.00
CA ALA A 91 -0.75 18.60 -0.61
C ALA A 91 -1.45 19.93 -0.30
N GLN A 92 -1.67 20.81 -1.29
CA GLN A 92 -2.41 22.05 -1.11
C GLN A 92 -3.92 21.82 -0.88
N LEU A 93 -4.44 20.64 -1.24
CA LEU A 93 -5.86 20.31 -1.15
C LEU A 93 -6.25 19.64 0.18
N SER A 94 -5.29 19.06 0.91
CA SER A 94 -5.55 18.32 2.14
C SER A 94 -4.93 19.02 3.35
N THR A 95 -5.74 19.27 4.37
CA THR A 95 -5.28 19.70 5.69
C THR A 95 -4.85 18.53 6.58
N GLY A 96 -5.24 17.30 6.23
CA GLY A 96 -4.75 16.07 6.86
C GLY A 96 -3.35 15.65 6.42
N GLY A 97 -2.81 16.29 5.38
CA GLY A 97 -1.48 16.04 4.83
C GLY A 97 -1.46 14.95 3.75
N LEU A 98 -0.27 14.77 3.16
CA LEU A 98 -0.01 13.81 2.09
C LEU A 98 1.16 12.89 2.46
N LEU A 99 0.97 11.59 2.23
CA LEU A 99 2.01 10.57 2.29
C LEU A 99 2.24 9.97 0.89
N LEU A 100 3.41 10.24 0.31
CA LEU A 100 3.75 9.81 -1.04
C LEU A 100 4.45 8.44 -1.01
N GLY A 101 3.72 7.37 -1.29
CA GLY A 101 4.29 6.04 -1.47
C GLY A 101 4.69 5.79 -2.92
N ILE A 102 5.99 5.52 -3.12
CA ILE A 102 6.56 5.16 -4.42
C ILE A 102 7.17 3.77 -4.39
N GLY A 103 7.37 3.14 -5.54
CA GLY A 103 8.04 1.84 -5.58
C GLY A 103 8.41 1.39 -6.98
N ALA A 104 9.15 0.29 -7.06
CA ALA A 104 9.56 -0.27 -8.33
C ALA A 104 8.36 -0.77 -9.17
N SER A 105 7.35 -1.36 -8.52
CA SER A 105 6.31 -2.19 -9.15
C SER A 105 6.88 -3.53 -9.68
N VAL A 106 6.18 -4.18 -10.60
CA VAL A 106 6.57 -5.43 -11.26
C VAL A 106 6.66 -5.24 -12.78
N PRO A 107 7.43 -6.08 -13.51
CA PRO A 107 7.53 -6.00 -14.97
C PRO A 107 6.19 -6.04 -15.69
N ALA A 108 5.23 -6.81 -15.16
CA ALA A 108 3.87 -6.88 -15.71
C ALA A 108 3.13 -5.53 -15.75
N HIS A 109 3.48 -4.60 -14.86
CA HIS A 109 2.92 -3.25 -14.86
C HIS A 109 3.79 -2.25 -15.60
N VAL A 110 5.12 -2.35 -15.50
CA VAL A 110 6.03 -1.36 -16.10
C VAL A 110 6.29 -1.65 -17.58
N THR A 111 6.64 -2.89 -17.90
CA THR A 111 7.03 -3.27 -19.26
C THR A 111 5.82 -3.74 -20.06
N ASP A 112 5.07 -4.72 -19.57
CA ASP A 112 4.10 -5.44 -20.39
C ASP A 112 2.91 -4.55 -20.83
N ILE A 113 2.47 -3.61 -19.96
CA ILE A 113 1.30 -2.75 -20.24
C ILE A 113 1.65 -1.27 -20.50
N ASN A 114 2.82 -0.79 -20.07
CA ASN A 114 3.26 0.59 -20.28
C ASN A 114 4.38 0.71 -21.32
N GLY A 115 4.99 -0.41 -21.76
CA GLY A 115 6.07 -0.40 -22.75
C GLY A 115 7.38 0.21 -22.25
N ILE A 116 7.57 0.32 -20.93
CA ILE A 116 8.75 0.94 -20.33
C ILE A 116 9.76 -0.13 -19.90
N PRO A 117 11.06 0.04 -20.19
CA PRO A 117 12.09 -0.86 -19.66
C PRO A 117 12.11 -0.89 -18.13
N PHE A 118 12.20 -2.09 -17.55
CA PHE A 118 12.26 -2.30 -16.10
C PHE A 118 13.70 -2.51 -15.62
N ASP A 119 14.53 -1.50 -15.82
CA ASP A 119 15.97 -1.57 -15.59
C ASP A 119 16.36 -1.08 -14.19
N GLU A 120 17.28 -1.81 -13.54
CA GLU A 120 17.88 -1.44 -12.24
C GLU A 120 16.84 -0.94 -11.19
N PRO A 121 15.73 -1.66 -10.95
CA PRO A 121 14.57 -1.14 -10.22
C PRO A 121 14.89 -0.64 -8.80
N PHE A 122 15.88 -1.26 -8.15
CA PHE A 122 16.38 -0.81 -6.85
C PHE A 122 17.05 0.58 -6.94
N LYS A 123 18.02 0.74 -7.85
CA LYS A 123 18.72 2.02 -8.05
C LYS A 123 17.76 3.10 -8.51
N ARG A 124 16.85 2.77 -9.44
CA ARG A 124 15.83 3.71 -9.92
C ARG A 124 14.95 4.21 -8.78
N THR A 125 14.49 3.31 -7.91
CA THR A 125 13.67 3.71 -6.76
C THR A 125 14.44 4.58 -5.76
N ARG A 126 15.71 4.23 -5.47
CA ARG A 126 16.59 5.04 -4.60
C ARG A 126 16.82 6.44 -5.17
N ASP A 127 17.16 6.55 -6.45
CA ASP A 127 17.48 7.83 -7.08
C ASP A 127 16.24 8.74 -7.14
N VAL A 128 15.06 8.18 -7.49
CA VAL A 128 13.79 8.92 -7.45
C VAL A 128 13.42 9.32 -6.02
N LEU A 129 13.63 8.46 -5.02
CA LEU A 129 13.43 8.82 -3.61
C LEU A 129 14.29 10.02 -3.20
N ARG A 130 15.61 9.96 -3.45
CA ARG A 130 16.54 11.05 -3.12
C ARG A 130 16.13 12.36 -3.78
N PHE A 131 15.75 12.30 -5.07
CA PHE A 131 15.23 13.47 -5.77
C PHE A 131 13.99 14.03 -5.08
N LEU A 132 12.99 13.19 -4.81
CA LEU A 132 11.70 13.63 -4.25
C LEU A 132 11.86 14.23 -2.86
N THR A 133 12.63 13.57 -1.99
CA THR A 133 12.86 14.06 -0.62
C THR A 133 13.53 15.43 -0.60
N ALA A 134 14.51 15.68 -1.48
CA ALA A 134 15.15 16.99 -1.60
C ALA A 134 14.21 18.04 -2.23
N ALA A 135 13.58 17.70 -3.36
CA ALA A 135 12.70 18.60 -4.09
C ALA A 135 11.49 19.08 -3.27
N LEU A 136 10.86 18.17 -2.50
CA LEU A 136 9.70 18.48 -1.66
C LEU A 136 10.05 19.30 -0.41
N ARG A 137 11.34 19.38 -0.05
CA ARG A 137 11.87 20.30 0.97
C ARG A 137 12.26 21.67 0.40
N GLY A 138 12.02 21.90 -0.90
CA GLY A 138 12.33 23.15 -1.59
C GLY A 138 13.79 23.28 -2.04
N GLU A 139 14.58 22.21 -1.93
CA GLU A 139 15.97 22.21 -2.36
C GLU A 139 16.09 22.30 -3.89
N HIS A 140 17.21 22.82 -4.38
CA HIS A 140 17.56 22.75 -5.79
C HIS A 140 18.27 21.43 -6.07
N VAL A 141 17.69 20.61 -6.94
CA VAL A 141 18.21 19.30 -7.30
C VAL A 141 18.86 19.36 -8.68
N ALA A 142 20.15 19.04 -8.74
CA ALA A 142 20.91 18.92 -9.98
C ALA A 142 22.01 17.86 -9.80
N GLY A 143 22.45 17.24 -10.88
CA GLY A 143 23.55 16.28 -10.91
C GLY A 143 23.21 14.95 -11.58
N ASP A 144 24.21 14.08 -11.59
CA ASP A 144 24.13 12.72 -12.12
C ASP A 144 23.75 11.74 -11.01
N PHE A 145 22.61 11.08 -11.18
CA PHE A 145 22.21 9.91 -10.40
C PHE A 145 22.59 8.64 -11.20
N ASP A 146 22.58 7.48 -10.55
CA ASP A 146 22.94 6.22 -11.21
C ASP A 146 21.98 5.88 -12.38
N THR A 147 20.73 6.34 -12.33
CA THR A 147 19.68 5.98 -13.30
C THR A 147 19.11 7.13 -14.12
N PHE A 148 19.54 8.37 -13.88
CA PHE A 148 19.17 9.56 -14.66
C PHE A 148 20.03 10.77 -14.26
N SER A 149 20.06 11.81 -15.10
CA SER A 149 20.70 13.09 -14.79
C SER A 149 19.69 14.23 -14.78
N ILE A 150 19.89 15.21 -13.90
CA ILE A 150 19.06 16.41 -13.78
C ILE A 150 19.93 17.65 -13.93
N THR A 151 19.66 18.48 -14.93
CA THR A 151 20.40 19.74 -15.13
C THR A 151 20.12 20.76 -14.02
N GLY A 152 18.87 20.81 -13.55
CA GLY A 152 18.45 21.68 -12.46
C GLY A 152 16.94 21.69 -12.31
N TYR A 153 16.47 21.45 -11.08
CA TYR A 153 15.07 21.51 -10.71
C TYR A 153 14.91 22.16 -9.34
N ARG A 154 14.00 23.12 -9.23
CA ARG A 154 13.53 23.66 -7.95
C ARG A 154 12.03 23.76 -8.02
N LEU A 155 11.35 23.16 -7.05
CA LEU A 155 9.90 23.25 -6.94
C LEU A 155 9.53 24.71 -6.58
N PRO A 156 8.70 25.42 -7.37
CA PRO A 156 8.43 26.83 -7.12
C PRO A 156 7.71 27.10 -5.80
N HIS A 157 6.78 26.23 -5.42
CA HIS A 157 5.97 26.34 -4.21
C HIS A 157 6.05 25.01 -3.44
N PRO A 158 7.14 24.76 -2.70
CA PRO A 158 7.22 23.58 -1.85
C PRO A 158 6.15 23.64 -0.74
N PRO A 159 5.57 22.50 -0.35
CA PRO A 159 4.65 22.43 0.79
C PRO A 159 5.30 23.01 2.06
N ALA A 160 4.52 23.76 2.85
CA ALA A 160 5.00 24.33 4.11
C ALA A 160 5.44 23.23 5.09
N ASP A 161 4.62 22.18 5.20
CA ASP A 161 4.98 20.93 5.85
C ASP A 161 5.48 19.95 4.78
N PRO A 162 6.76 19.51 4.83
CA PRO A 162 7.30 18.62 3.81
C PRO A 162 6.49 17.32 3.70
N VAL A 163 6.11 16.98 2.47
CA VAL A 163 5.45 15.70 2.15
C VAL A 163 6.41 14.56 2.45
N LYS A 164 5.96 13.62 3.28
CA LYS A 164 6.72 12.40 3.57
C LYS A 164 6.73 11.46 2.37
N VAL A 165 7.88 10.85 2.08
CA VAL A 165 8.03 9.89 0.97
C VAL A 165 8.38 8.51 1.51
N ILE A 166 7.50 7.53 1.33
CA ILE A 166 7.71 6.14 1.77
C ILE A 166 7.90 5.19 0.59
N LEU A 167 8.57 4.06 0.83
CA LEU A 167 8.83 3.06 -0.21
C LEU A 167 7.95 1.84 -0.11
N GLY A 168 7.39 1.41 -1.24
CA GLY A 168 6.93 0.04 -1.43
C GLY A 168 8.09 -0.93 -1.28
N ALA A 169 8.09 -1.70 -0.19
CA ALA A 169 9.23 -2.50 0.22
C ALA A 169 8.80 -3.86 0.76
N LEU A 170 9.30 -4.92 0.13
CA LEU A 170 9.06 -6.30 0.54
C LEU A 170 10.25 -6.91 1.28
N ARG A 171 11.49 -6.66 0.81
CA ARG A 171 12.71 -7.35 1.26
C ARG A 171 13.69 -6.41 1.95
N PRO A 172 14.68 -6.93 2.72
CA PRO A 172 15.53 -6.12 3.60
C PRO A 172 16.20 -4.90 2.95
N GLY A 173 16.70 -5.03 1.72
CA GLY A 173 17.33 -3.90 1.03
C GLY A 173 16.40 -2.71 0.82
N MET A 174 15.16 -2.96 0.38
CA MET A 174 14.15 -1.91 0.18
C MET A 174 13.58 -1.40 1.51
N LEU A 175 13.40 -2.28 2.49
CA LEU A 175 12.92 -1.91 3.82
C LEU A 175 13.89 -0.95 4.51
N ARG A 176 15.19 -1.30 4.50
CA ARG A 176 16.24 -0.43 5.06
C ARG A 176 16.32 0.88 4.30
N LEU A 177 16.34 0.86 2.96
CA LEU A 177 16.38 2.07 2.15
C LEU A 177 15.25 3.04 2.51
N GLY A 178 14.02 2.55 2.67
CA GLY A 178 12.88 3.37 3.05
C GLY A 178 13.04 4.06 4.40
N PHE A 179 13.70 3.43 5.37
CA PHE A 179 13.93 3.99 6.70
C PHE A 179 15.21 4.84 6.81
N THR A 180 16.24 4.53 6.02
CA THR A 180 17.51 5.27 6.06
C THR A 180 17.49 6.52 5.20
N GLU A 181 16.83 6.49 4.04
CA GLU A 181 16.84 7.60 3.07
C GLU A 181 15.46 8.20 2.82
N GLY A 182 14.38 7.45 3.07
CA GLY A 182 13.00 7.92 2.94
C GLY A 182 12.36 8.14 4.30
N ASP A 183 11.05 8.37 4.34
CA ASP A 183 10.27 8.57 5.56
C ASP A 183 9.60 7.29 6.07
N GLY A 184 10.03 6.14 5.57
CA GLY A 184 9.50 4.84 5.96
C GLY A 184 9.19 3.92 4.79
N ALA A 185 8.34 2.94 5.03
CA ALA A 185 7.99 1.91 4.07
C ALA A 185 6.53 1.45 4.16
N ILE A 186 6.02 0.94 3.05
CA ILE A 186 4.78 0.19 2.96
C ILE A 186 5.07 -1.23 2.47
N THR A 187 4.57 -2.22 3.19
CA THR A 187 4.62 -3.65 2.81
C THR A 187 3.21 -4.21 2.65
N ASN A 188 3.08 -5.36 1.98
CA ASN A 188 1.80 -6.01 1.73
C ASN A 188 1.97 -7.51 1.49
N LEU A 189 0.84 -8.24 1.42
CA LEU A 189 0.80 -9.67 1.07
C LEU A 189 1.73 -10.53 1.93
N LEU A 190 1.67 -10.30 3.23
CA LEU A 190 2.33 -11.11 4.26
C LEU A 190 1.31 -11.46 5.33
N ARG A 191 1.55 -12.55 6.07
CA ARG A 191 0.69 -12.93 7.19
C ARG A 191 1.11 -12.14 8.44
N ALA A 192 0.20 -11.96 9.39
CA ALA A 192 0.52 -11.26 10.64
C ALA A 192 1.73 -11.87 11.38
N GLN A 193 1.88 -13.20 11.35
CA GLN A 193 3.02 -13.90 11.95
C GLN A 193 4.37 -13.65 11.24
N ASP A 194 4.35 -13.13 10.01
CA ASP A 194 5.54 -12.81 9.24
C ASP A 194 6.07 -11.39 9.56
N LEU A 195 5.27 -10.55 10.24
CA LEU A 195 5.64 -9.17 10.59
C LEU A 195 6.91 -9.03 11.45
N PRO A 196 7.17 -9.87 12.46
CA PRO A 196 8.41 -9.76 13.25
C PRO A 196 9.68 -9.79 12.39
N LYS A 197 9.67 -10.58 11.30
CA LYS A 197 10.80 -10.67 10.36
C LYS A 197 10.95 -9.40 9.50
N VAL A 198 9.83 -8.76 9.15
CA VAL A 198 9.84 -7.45 8.47
C VAL A 198 10.34 -6.35 9.40
N LEU A 199 9.85 -6.32 10.64
CA LEU A 199 10.26 -5.35 11.65
C LEU A 199 11.76 -5.46 11.97
N ASP A 200 12.29 -6.68 12.10
CA ASP A 200 13.72 -6.92 12.26
C ASP A 200 14.53 -6.39 11.06
N ALA A 201 14.04 -6.62 9.84
CA ALA A 201 14.71 -6.14 8.63
C ALA A 201 14.68 -4.62 8.47
N VAL A 202 13.60 -3.96 8.91
CA VAL A 202 13.47 -2.50 9.00
C VAL A 202 14.51 -1.93 9.97
N GLY A 203 14.70 -2.57 11.12
CA GLY A 203 15.62 -2.12 12.16
C GLY A 203 15.08 -0.94 12.98
N PRO A 204 15.94 -0.05 13.49
CA PRO A 204 15.50 1.09 14.29
C PRO A 204 14.49 1.98 13.55
N GLN A 205 13.46 2.42 14.26
CA GLN A 205 12.42 3.31 13.74
C GLN A 205 12.50 4.67 14.45
N PRO A 206 13.27 5.63 13.90
CA PRO A 206 13.32 6.98 14.45
C PRO A 206 11.92 7.62 14.49
N PRO A 207 11.67 8.54 15.45
CA PRO A 207 10.43 9.29 15.50
C PRO A 207 10.09 9.94 14.15
N GLY A 208 8.85 9.78 13.71
CA GLY A 208 8.33 10.36 12.46
C GLY A 208 8.43 9.46 11.23
N LYS A 209 9.19 8.35 11.27
CA LYS A 209 9.16 7.33 10.21
C LYS A 209 7.91 6.47 10.31
N GLU A 210 7.42 5.97 9.17
CA GLU A 210 6.19 5.19 9.11
C GLU A 210 6.40 3.80 8.52
N LEU A 211 5.91 2.75 9.20
CA LEU A 211 5.74 1.42 8.63
C LEU A 211 4.25 1.16 8.42
N VAL A 212 3.86 1.10 7.16
CA VAL A 212 2.48 0.83 6.74
C VAL A 212 2.36 -0.62 6.32
N VAL A 213 1.34 -1.31 6.81
CA VAL A 213 1.01 -2.67 6.38
C VAL A 213 -0.31 -2.66 5.64
N LYS A 214 -0.28 -3.05 4.36
CA LYS A 214 -1.49 -3.19 3.56
C LYS A 214 -2.07 -4.59 3.72
N VAL A 215 -3.31 -4.65 4.19
CA VAL A 215 -4.08 -5.87 4.47
C VAL A 215 -5.24 -5.97 3.49
N PHE A 216 -5.43 -7.15 2.90
CA PHE A 216 -6.51 -7.42 1.95
C PHE A 216 -7.65 -8.15 2.67
N VAL A 217 -8.88 -7.70 2.44
CA VAL A 217 -10.05 -8.13 3.20
C VAL A 217 -11.25 -8.32 2.28
N CYS A 218 -11.94 -9.44 2.42
CA CYS A 218 -13.24 -9.74 1.82
C CYS A 218 -14.24 -10.07 2.95
N PRO A 219 -14.98 -9.08 3.50
CA PRO A 219 -15.97 -9.32 4.55
C PRO A 219 -17.16 -10.13 4.03
N THR A 220 -17.06 -11.45 4.15
CA THR A 220 -18.10 -12.43 3.81
C THR A 220 -17.83 -13.76 4.53
N GLU A 221 -18.89 -14.41 5.02
CA GLU A 221 -18.83 -15.75 5.60
C GLU A 221 -18.83 -16.85 4.50
N ASP A 222 -19.10 -16.49 3.24
CA ASP A 222 -18.98 -17.42 2.10
C ASP A 222 -17.50 -17.59 1.71
N THR A 223 -16.83 -18.55 2.35
CA THR A 223 -15.44 -18.92 2.04
C THR A 223 -15.24 -19.27 0.57
N ALA A 224 -16.22 -19.95 -0.07
CA ALA A 224 -16.11 -20.33 -1.46
C ALA A 224 -16.12 -19.09 -2.37
N TYR A 225 -16.95 -18.08 -2.07
CA TYR A 225 -16.90 -16.79 -2.73
C TYR A 225 -15.56 -16.09 -2.51
N ALA A 226 -15.11 -15.98 -1.25
CA ALA A 226 -13.85 -15.30 -0.91
C ALA A 226 -12.66 -15.92 -1.67
N HIS A 227 -12.59 -17.24 -1.75
CA HIS A 227 -11.57 -17.97 -2.52
C HIS A 227 -11.67 -17.70 -4.01
N ARG A 228 -12.88 -17.77 -4.60
CA ARG A 228 -13.07 -17.48 -6.04
C ARG A 228 -12.65 -16.05 -6.38
N ALA A 229 -12.92 -15.08 -5.51
CA ALA A 229 -12.62 -13.67 -5.73
C ALA A 229 -11.12 -13.34 -5.56
N SER A 230 -10.42 -14.01 -4.63
CA SER A 230 -9.03 -13.66 -4.26
C SER A 230 -7.97 -14.50 -4.97
N ARG A 231 -8.23 -15.79 -5.21
CA ARG A 231 -7.25 -16.74 -5.77
C ARG A 231 -6.63 -16.30 -7.09
N PRO A 232 -7.37 -15.79 -8.09
CA PRO A 232 -6.77 -15.36 -9.36
C PRO A 232 -5.71 -14.28 -9.14
N PHE A 233 -6.02 -13.28 -8.30
CA PHE A 233 -5.08 -12.21 -7.97
C PHE A 233 -3.87 -12.74 -7.19
N LEU A 234 -4.09 -13.55 -6.15
CA LEU A 234 -3.01 -14.12 -5.34
C LEU A 234 -2.10 -15.01 -6.18
N ALA A 235 -2.66 -15.87 -7.05
CA ALA A 235 -1.87 -16.72 -7.93
C ALA A 235 -1.03 -15.87 -8.88
N TRP A 236 -1.63 -14.84 -9.46
CA TRP A 236 -0.92 -13.94 -10.36
C TRP A 236 0.21 -13.18 -9.68
N ILE A 237 -0.02 -12.59 -8.49
CA ILE A 237 0.97 -11.72 -7.83
C ILE A 237 2.08 -12.53 -7.13
N LEU A 238 1.74 -13.61 -6.42
CA LEU A 238 2.71 -14.40 -5.66
C LEU A 238 3.72 -15.11 -6.56
N ASN A 239 3.33 -15.38 -7.81
CA ASN A 239 4.22 -15.94 -8.82
C ASN A 239 5.09 -14.90 -9.54
N ARG A 240 4.89 -13.59 -9.31
CA ARG A 240 5.83 -12.57 -9.78
C ARG A 240 7.11 -12.61 -8.97
N GLU A 241 8.23 -12.41 -9.65
CA GLU A 241 9.56 -12.61 -9.07
C GLU A 241 9.81 -11.84 -7.76
N PRO A 242 9.42 -10.55 -7.60
CA PRO A 242 9.60 -9.84 -6.33
C PRO A 242 8.84 -10.49 -5.16
N TYR A 243 7.63 -10.97 -5.39
CA TYR A 243 6.77 -11.60 -4.38
C TYR A 243 7.20 -13.03 -4.09
N ARG A 244 7.56 -13.81 -5.12
CA ARG A 244 8.16 -15.14 -4.93
C ARG A 244 9.41 -15.06 -4.05
N LYS A 245 10.32 -14.13 -4.34
CA LYS A 245 11.53 -13.90 -3.53
C LYS A 245 11.20 -13.38 -2.12
N PHE A 246 10.12 -12.61 -1.97
CA PHE A 246 9.64 -12.15 -0.67
C PHE A 246 9.16 -13.33 0.18
N HIS A 247 8.28 -14.20 -0.34
CA HIS A 247 7.81 -15.37 0.41
C HIS A 247 8.91 -16.39 0.68
N GLN A 248 9.86 -16.59 -0.24
CA GLN A 248 11.07 -17.37 0.04
C GLN A 248 11.85 -16.78 1.21
N TRP A 249 12.07 -15.47 1.22
CA TRP A 249 12.73 -14.80 2.34
C TRP A 249 11.93 -14.94 3.62
N LEU A 250 10.59 -14.84 3.60
CA LEU A 250 9.75 -15.04 4.77
C LEU A 250 9.82 -16.47 5.34
N GLY A 251 10.22 -17.46 4.53
CA GLY A 251 10.26 -18.88 4.91
C GLY A 251 9.09 -19.69 4.35
N ASN A 252 8.28 -19.09 3.47
CA ASN A 252 7.10 -19.71 2.86
C ASN A 252 7.42 -20.36 1.50
N GLY A 253 8.70 -20.55 1.18
CA GLY A 253 9.13 -21.02 -0.14
C GLY A 253 8.66 -22.43 -0.48
N GLU A 254 8.74 -23.37 0.48
CA GLU A 254 8.26 -24.74 0.30
C GLU A 254 6.75 -24.80 0.16
N LEU A 255 6.04 -24.01 0.98
CA LEU A 255 4.57 -23.92 0.96
C LEU A 255 4.02 -23.46 -0.41
N LEU A 256 4.79 -22.64 -1.14
CA LEU A 256 4.40 -22.13 -2.45
C LEU A 256 5.12 -22.82 -3.62
N ALA A 257 5.90 -23.88 -3.36
CA ALA A 257 6.75 -24.49 -4.39
C ALA A 257 5.93 -25.02 -5.59
N GLU A 258 4.79 -25.66 -5.33
CA GLU A 258 3.96 -26.24 -6.38
C GLU A 258 3.30 -25.16 -7.27
N THR A 259 2.77 -24.08 -6.68
CA THR A 259 2.20 -22.98 -7.49
C THR A 259 3.28 -22.31 -8.34
N HIS A 260 4.50 -22.13 -7.81
CA HIS A 260 5.63 -21.57 -8.54
C HIS A 260 6.09 -22.45 -9.70
N LYS A 261 6.13 -23.77 -9.49
CA LYS A 261 6.49 -24.73 -10.52
C LYS A 261 5.49 -24.68 -11.68
N ARG A 262 4.19 -24.83 -11.39
CA ARG A 262 3.13 -24.79 -12.40
C ARG A 262 3.10 -23.48 -13.18
N TRP A 263 3.30 -22.36 -12.49
CA TRP A 263 3.36 -21.06 -13.15
C TRP A 263 4.54 -20.97 -14.13
N ALA A 264 5.70 -21.47 -13.74
CA ALA A 264 6.88 -21.51 -14.62
C ALA A 264 6.67 -22.44 -15.83
N ASP A 265 5.89 -23.51 -15.66
CA ASP A 265 5.52 -24.44 -16.73
C ASP A 265 4.39 -23.89 -17.64
N GLY A 266 3.87 -22.69 -17.36
CA GLY A 266 2.77 -22.05 -18.11
C GLY A 266 1.36 -22.54 -17.73
N ASP A 267 1.23 -23.43 -16.74
CA ASP A 267 -0.05 -23.91 -16.19
C ASP A 267 -0.60 -22.90 -15.18
N HIS A 268 -1.11 -21.77 -15.66
CA HIS A 268 -1.64 -20.70 -14.81
C HIS A 268 -2.86 -21.13 -13.98
N GLU A 269 -3.76 -21.93 -14.56
CA GLU A 269 -4.93 -22.44 -13.82
C GLU A 269 -4.52 -23.44 -12.75
N GLY A 270 -3.60 -24.35 -13.05
CA GLY A 270 -3.08 -25.28 -12.06
C GLY A 270 -2.28 -24.56 -10.98
N ALA A 271 -1.52 -23.51 -11.31
CA ALA A 271 -0.85 -22.68 -10.32
C ALA A 271 -1.85 -22.04 -9.34
N GLN A 272 -3.02 -21.61 -9.84
CA GLN A 272 -4.11 -21.10 -9.00
C GLN A 272 -4.72 -22.19 -8.12
N ARG A 273 -4.97 -23.38 -8.67
CA ARG A 273 -5.47 -24.54 -7.91
C ARG A 273 -4.47 -25.03 -6.86
N ALA A 274 -3.18 -24.88 -7.13
CA ALA A 274 -2.09 -25.30 -6.25
C ALA A 274 -1.80 -24.33 -5.11
N LEU A 275 -2.44 -23.15 -5.06
CA LEU A 275 -2.33 -22.27 -3.90
C LEU A 275 -2.99 -22.92 -2.68
N PRO A 276 -2.27 -23.12 -1.57
CA PRO A 276 -2.86 -23.64 -0.34
C PRO A 276 -3.92 -22.69 0.21
N ASP A 277 -5.05 -23.24 0.64
CA ASP A 277 -6.17 -22.51 1.24
C ASP A 277 -5.71 -21.65 2.41
N GLU A 278 -4.85 -22.20 3.29
CA GLU A 278 -4.29 -21.49 4.43
C GLU A 278 -3.48 -20.23 4.04
N VAL A 279 -2.88 -20.22 2.85
CA VAL A 279 -2.19 -19.01 2.34
C VAL A 279 -3.22 -18.01 1.83
N VAL A 280 -4.25 -18.47 1.12
CA VAL A 280 -5.33 -17.62 0.62
C VAL A 280 -6.03 -16.92 1.78
N ASP A 281 -6.42 -17.69 2.80
CA ASP A 281 -7.11 -17.20 4.00
C ASP A 281 -6.25 -16.20 4.78
N ALA A 282 -4.94 -16.46 4.90
CA ALA A 282 -4.05 -15.61 5.68
C ALA A 282 -3.62 -14.31 4.94
N LEU A 283 -3.66 -14.30 3.61
CA LEU A 283 -3.30 -13.13 2.79
C LEU A 283 -4.50 -12.29 2.33
N PHE A 284 -5.70 -12.88 2.31
CA PHE A 284 -6.95 -12.21 1.95
C PHE A 284 -8.03 -12.60 2.97
N LEU A 285 -8.11 -11.81 4.05
CA LEU A 285 -8.93 -12.11 5.22
C LEU A 285 -10.41 -12.17 4.84
N HIS A 286 -11.13 -13.17 5.31
CA HIS A 286 -12.59 -13.30 5.13
C HIS A 286 -13.24 -13.82 6.42
N GLY A 287 -14.57 -13.88 6.42
CA GLY A 287 -15.45 -14.02 7.58
C GLY A 287 -16.41 -12.85 7.69
N SER A 288 -17.22 -12.83 8.74
CA SER A 288 -18.02 -11.66 9.13
C SER A 288 -17.13 -10.40 9.28
N PRO A 289 -17.69 -9.19 9.19
CA PRO A 289 -16.93 -7.95 9.43
C PRO A 289 -16.15 -7.95 10.76
N GLU A 290 -16.72 -8.53 11.82
CA GLU A 290 -16.11 -8.68 13.14
C GLU A 290 -14.94 -9.66 13.11
N GLU A 291 -15.10 -10.84 12.52
CA GLU A 291 -14.01 -11.82 12.40
C GLU A 291 -12.87 -11.28 11.54
N CYS A 292 -13.18 -10.57 10.46
CA CYS A 292 -12.18 -9.86 9.66
C CYS A 292 -11.44 -8.82 10.51
N ARG A 293 -12.16 -8.05 11.33
CA ARG A 293 -11.59 -7.05 12.22
C ARG A 293 -10.64 -7.67 13.25
N GLU A 294 -11.02 -8.78 13.88
CA GLU A 294 -10.16 -9.51 14.81
C GLU A 294 -8.86 -9.99 14.14
N GLN A 295 -8.94 -10.43 12.88
CA GLN A 295 -7.78 -10.83 12.11
C GLN A 295 -6.89 -9.63 11.73
N ILE A 296 -7.48 -8.48 11.36
CA ILE A 296 -6.74 -7.24 11.07
C ILE A 296 -5.95 -6.77 12.30
N LEU A 297 -6.55 -6.87 13.49
CA LEU A 297 -5.89 -6.47 14.75
C LEU A 297 -4.59 -7.26 15.01
N ARG A 298 -4.39 -8.45 14.44
CA ARG A 298 -3.14 -9.19 14.56
C ARG A 298 -1.95 -8.51 13.87
N TYR A 299 -2.22 -7.60 12.93
CA TYR A 299 -1.22 -6.77 12.27
C TYR A 299 -0.84 -5.52 13.09
N GLN A 300 -1.58 -5.20 14.15
CA GLN A 300 -1.23 -4.14 15.10
C GLN A 300 -0.12 -4.63 16.04
N GLN A 301 1.11 -4.55 15.57
CA GLN A 301 2.31 -4.92 16.32
C GLN A 301 3.19 -3.70 16.60
N PRO A 302 4.00 -3.70 17.68
CA PRO A 302 4.91 -2.61 17.96
C PRO A 302 5.82 -2.30 16.77
N GLY A 303 5.83 -1.05 16.33
CA GLY A 303 6.56 -0.58 15.16
C GLY A 303 5.78 -0.58 13.84
N VAL A 304 4.54 -1.07 13.82
CA VAL A 304 3.57 -0.78 12.75
C VAL A 304 2.87 0.53 13.09
N THR A 305 2.98 1.53 12.21
CA THR A 305 2.42 2.87 12.44
C THR A 305 1.09 3.10 11.74
N ALA A 306 0.81 2.33 10.68
CA ALA A 306 -0.48 2.38 9.99
C ALA A 306 -0.87 1.04 9.37
N ILE A 307 -2.16 0.77 9.30
CA ILE A 307 -2.77 -0.35 8.59
C ILE A 307 -3.59 0.22 7.43
N GLN A 308 -3.25 -0.15 6.20
CA GLN A 308 -4.02 0.19 5.01
C GLN A 308 -4.91 -0.99 4.62
N LEU A 309 -6.23 -0.81 4.62
CA LEU A 309 -7.15 -1.84 4.16
C LEU A 309 -7.38 -1.74 2.65
N TYR A 310 -7.27 -2.86 1.95
CA TYR A 310 -7.89 -3.07 0.65
C TYR A 310 -9.14 -3.91 0.87
N VAL A 311 -10.31 -3.32 0.70
CA VAL A 311 -11.60 -3.97 0.99
C VAL A 311 -12.29 -4.35 -0.32
N SER A 312 -12.41 -5.66 -0.56
CA SER A 312 -13.16 -6.23 -1.68
C SER A 312 -14.49 -6.76 -1.17
N LEU A 313 -15.57 -6.03 -1.43
CA LEU A 313 -16.90 -6.38 -0.92
C LEU A 313 -17.63 -7.32 -1.88
N PRO A 314 -18.46 -8.25 -1.37
CA PRO A 314 -19.32 -9.05 -2.22
C PRO A 314 -20.49 -8.22 -2.79
N PRO A 315 -21.06 -8.59 -3.96
CA PRO A 315 -22.01 -7.74 -4.69
C PRO A 315 -23.23 -7.30 -3.89
N GLU A 316 -23.71 -8.14 -2.98
CA GLU A 316 -24.87 -7.90 -2.14
C GLU A 316 -24.68 -6.72 -1.17
N VAL A 317 -23.44 -6.34 -0.83
CA VAL A 317 -23.15 -5.17 0.00
C VAL A 317 -23.43 -3.87 -0.74
N PHE A 318 -23.29 -3.86 -2.07
CA PHE A 318 -23.53 -2.67 -2.91
C PHE A 318 -25.01 -2.39 -3.18
N THR A 319 -25.93 -3.24 -2.70
CA THR A 319 -27.38 -3.07 -2.88
C THR A 319 -27.95 -1.81 -2.19
N SER A 320 -27.27 -1.27 -1.18
CA SER A 320 -27.61 0.03 -0.59
C SER A 320 -26.39 0.71 0.04
N ARG A 321 -26.41 2.05 0.09
CA ARG A 321 -25.37 2.85 0.77
C ARG A 321 -25.28 2.52 2.26
N THR A 322 -26.42 2.28 2.90
CA THR A 322 -26.50 1.95 4.33
C THR A 322 -25.79 0.64 4.62
N ARG A 323 -26.02 -0.41 3.84
CA ARG A 323 -25.36 -1.71 4.03
C ARG A 323 -23.85 -1.62 3.85
N LEU A 324 -23.40 -0.86 2.85
CA LEU A 324 -21.98 -0.61 2.63
C LEU A 324 -21.34 0.11 3.82
N LEU A 325 -21.96 1.20 4.29
CA LEU A 325 -21.48 1.95 5.45
C LEU A 325 -21.46 1.10 6.72
N ASP A 326 -22.50 0.31 6.97
CA ASP A 326 -22.57 -0.60 8.13
C ASP A 326 -21.45 -1.65 8.09
N THR A 327 -21.20 -2.23 6.92
CA THR A 327 -20.11 -3.20 6.72
C THR A 327 -18.75 -2.57 7.05
N LEU A 328 -18.47 -1.36 6.54
CA LEU A 328 -17.21 -0.67 6.84
C LEU A 328 -17.11 -0.17 8.28
N ALA A 329 -18.24 0.16 8.92
CA ALA A 329 -18.30 0.58 10.30
C ALA A 329 -17.92 -0.58 11.24
N ARG A 330 -18.49 -1.77 11.00
CA ARG A 330 -18.21 -2.99 11.78
C ARG A 330 -16.81 -3.54 11.55
N LEU A 331 -16.27 -3.36 10.35
CA LEU A 331 -14.87 -3.68 10.02
C LEU A 331 -13.88 -2.68 10.65
N GLY A 332 -14.32 -1.43 10.79
CA GLY A 332 -13.46 -0.28 11.03
C GLY A 332 -12.91 -0.16 12.46
N PRO A 333 -11.98 0.78 12.68
CA PRO A 333 -11.31 0.96 13.96
C PRO A 333 -12.25 1.42 15.08
N ALA A 334 -13.35 2.12 14.76
CA ALA A 334 -14.33 2.57 15.73
C ALA A 334 -15.38 1.50 16.12
N ALA A 335 -15.33 0.31 15.51
CA ALA A 335 -16.21 -0.79 15.87
C ALA A 335 -15.96 -1.23 17.32
N ARG A 336 -17.06 -1.34 18.07
CA ARG A 336 -17.12 -1.85 19.44
C ARG A 336 -17.43 -3.33 19.44
#